data_AF-A0A3L6KR99-F1
#
_entry.id   AF-A0A3L6KR99-F1
#
_cell.length_a   1.000
_cell.length_b   1.000
_cell.length_c   1.000
_cell.angle_alpha   90.00
_cell.angle_beta   90.00
_cell.angle_gamma   90.00
#
_symmetry.space_group_name_H-M   'P 1'
#
loop_
_entity.id
_entity.type
_entity.pdbx_description
1 polymer ?
#
loop_
_entity_poly.entity_id
_entity_poly.type
_entity_poly.pdbx_seq_one_letter_code
_entity_poly.pdbx_strand_id
1 'polypeptide(L)'
;MSTQLVREVIFSSVVWTAGDFLAQFLDVHIDAARRRAAGEPKSGHPSGKQMIMMVDQQRLGFAAMFGAIVAPGMIHFRGILARVVGSAHGNTLAAFSILTAQQLFATPLMLLFYHNSATMVRGGFTDPSFLSAHETSMIARLRGRYDAMAVERRIAIDILPQTLLASWCVFLPQVLHSYMRGRSLRSRYAACLHIPWLAYVSYVQSTMLL
;
A
#
# COMPACT_ATOMS: atom_id res chain seq x y z
N MET A 1 -12.77 14.43 -20.24
CA MET A 1 -11.88 13.64 -19.35
C MET A 1 -10.81 12.98 -20.23
N SER A 2 -9.51 13.21 -20.02
CA SER A 2 -8.48 12.71 -20.94
C SER A 2 -8.41 11.17 -20.89
N THR A 3 -8.25 10.53 -22.05
CA THR A 3 -8.15 9.05 -22.18
C THR A 3 -7.01 8.47 -21.33
N GLN A 4 -5.94 9.24 -21.13
CA GLN A 4 -4.84 8.91 -20.24
C GLN A 4 -5.25 8.84 -18.77
N LEU A 5 -6.06 9.80 -18.28
CA LEU A 5 -6.55 9.79 -16.90
C LEU A 5 -7.37 8.55 -16.61
N VAL A 6 -8.30 8.21 -17.50
CA VAL A 6 -9.16 7.01 -17.35
C VAL A 6 -8.31 5.75 -17.28
N ARG A 7 -7.31 5.62 -18.16
CA ARG A 7 -6.41 4.46 -18.17
C ARG A 7 -5.61 4.32 -16.87
N GLU A 8 -5.07 5.42 -16.36
CA GLU A 8 -4.28 5.43 -15.12
C GLU A 8 -5.14 5.16 -13.88
N VAL A 9 -6.37 5.66 -13.85
CA VAL A 9 -7.36 5.36 -12.80
C VAL A 9 -7.66 3.86 -12.78
N ILE A 10 -8.00 3.28 -13.95
CA ILE A 10 -8.26 1.83 -14.06
C ILE A 10 -7.03 1.02 -13.63
N PHE A 11 -5.85 1.40 -14.13
CA PHE A 11 -4.61 0.71 -13.79
C PHE A 11 -4.34 0.75 -12.28
N SER A 12 -4.44 1.93 -11.66
CA SER A 12 -4.23 2.12 -10.23
C SER A 12 -5.23 1.30 -9.42
N SER A 13 -6.53 1.41 -9.70
CA SER A 13 -7.57 0.61 -9.04
C SER A 13 -7.28 -0.89 -9.12
N VAL A 14 -6.98 -1.40 -10.32
CA VAL A 14 -6.69 -2.83 -10.53
C VAL A 14 -5.47 -3.27 -9.73
N VAL A 15 -4.40 -2.47 -9.70
CA VAL A 15 -3.16 -2.85 -9.03
C VAL A 15 -3.30 -2.79 -7.51
N TRP A 16 -4.04 -1.82 -6.97
CA TRP A 16 -4.39 -1.78 -5.54
C TRP A 16 -5.24 -2.97 -5.13
N THR A 17 -6.30 -3.28 -5.89
CA THR A 17 -7.15 -4.45 -5.63
C THR A 17 -6.35 -5.76 -5.74
N ALA A 18 -5.51 -5.90 -6.76
CA ALA A 18 -4.70 -7.10 -6.96
C ALA A 18 -3.65 -7.28 -5.84
N GLY A 19 -3.05 -6.18 -5.37
CA GLY A 19 -2.15 -6.21 -4.22
C GLY A 19 -2.86 -6.65 -2.95
N ASP A 20 -4.01 -6.06 -2.63
CA ASP A 20 -4.79 -6.43 -1.45
C ASP A 20 -5.30 -7.87 -1.51
N PHE A 21 -5.81 -8.30 -2.68
CA PHE A 21 -6.17 -9.69 -2.93
C PHE A 21 -5.01 -10.64 -2.68
N LEU A 22 -3.82 -10.32 -3.22
CA LEU A 22 -2.64 -11.16 -3.06
C LEU A 22 -2.23 -11.27 -1.59
N ALA A 23 -2.31 -10.19 -0.82
CA ALA A 23 -2.02 -10.20 0.61
C ALA A 23 -2.98 -11.14 1.38
N GLN A 24 -4.29 -10.96 1.19
CA GLN A 24 -5.30 -11.80 1.85
C GLN A 24 -5.19 -13.27 1.43
N PHE A 25 -4.98 -13.51 0.13
CA PHE A 25 -4.88 -14.86 -0.40
C PHE A 25 -3.63 -15.59 0.12
N LEU A 26 -2.48 -14.90 0.19
CA LEU A 26 -1.25 -15.48 0.74
C LEU A 26 -1.38 -15.78 2.23
N ASP A 27 -2.03 -14.91 3.00
CA ASP A 27 -2.24 -15.11 4.43
C ASP A 27 -3.02 -16.42 4.70
N VAL A 28 -4.12 -16.63 3.98
CA VAL A 28 -4.90 -17.87 4.03
C VAL A 28 -4.07 -19.10 3.64
N HIS A 29 -3.16 -18.98 2.68
CA HIS A 29 -2.28 -20.08 2.28
C HIS A 29 -1.22 -20.39 3.32
N ILE A 30 -0.63 -19.36 3.93
CA ILE A 30 0.37 -19.50 4.99
C ILE A 30 -0.28 -20.18 6.20
N ASP A 31 -1.47 -19.76 6.59
CA ASP A 31 -2.19 -20.37 7.71
C ASP A 31 -2.59 -21.82 7.42
N ALA A 32 -3.06 -22.11 6.21
CA ALA A 32 -3.31 -23.50 5.79
C ALA A 32 -2.03 -24.34 5.80
N ALA A 33 -0.89 -23.78 5.41
CA ALA A 33 0.40 -24.48 5.48
C ALA A 33 0.87 -24.72 6.92
N ARG A 34 0.66 -23.74 7.82
CA ARG A 34 0.96 -23.86 9.26
C ARG A 34 0.12 -24.97 9.91
N ARG A 35 -1.18 -25.03 9.63
CA ARG A 35 -2.09 -26.08 10.13
C ARG A 35 -1.69 -27.48 9.66
N ARG A 36 -1.25 -27.60 8.40
CA ARG A 36 -0.68 -28.85 7.87
C ARG A 36 0.58 -29.26 8.62
N ALA A 37 1.48 -28.32 8.89
CA ALA A 37 2.70 -28.58 9.65
C ALA A 37 2.40 -28.97 11.11
N ALA A 38 1.32 -28.44 11.69
CA ALA A 38 0.83 -28.80 13.03
C ALA A 38 0.10 -30.16 13.09
N GLY A 39 -0.10 -30.83 11.95
CA GLY A 39 -0.72 -32.16 11.89
C GLY A 39 -2.25 -32.16 11.97
N GLU A 40 -2.90 -31.03 11.66
CA GLU A 40 -4.37 -30.97 11.63
C GLU A 40 -4.95 -31.93 10.57
N PRO A 41 -6.10 -32.57 10.86
CA PRO A 41 -6.73 -33.49 9.93
C PRO A 41 -7.15 -32.80 8.63
N LYS A 42 -6.97 -33.48 7.50
CA LYS A 42 -7.21 -32.91 6.16
C LYS A 42 -8.64 -32.38 5.94
N SER A 43 -9.62 -32.88 6.68
CA SER A 43 -11.00 -32.39 6.64
C SER A 43 -11.14 -30.92 7.10
N GLY A 44 -10.19 -30.41 7.87
CA GLY A 44 -10.15 -29.00 8.32
C GLY A 44 -9.44 -28.04 7.36
N HIS A 45 -8.82 -28.55 6.28
CA HIS A 45 -8.11 -27.68 5.34
C HIS A 45 -9.06 -27.10 4.28
N PRO A 46 -9.12 -25.77 4.13
CA PRO A 46 -9.94 -25.16 3.10
C PRO A 46 -9.41 -25.52 1.70
N SER A 47 -10.33 -25.84 0.78
CA SER A 47 -10.03 -25.98 -0.65
C SER A 47 -9.71 -24.61 -1.27
N GLY A 48 -9.02 -24.59 -2.42
CA GLY A 48 -8.70 -23.33 -3.11
C GLY A 48 -9.92 -22.45 -3.42
N LYS A 49 -11.08 -23.06 -3.71
CA LYS A 49 -12.34 -22.32 -3.89
C LYS A 49 -12.83 -21.68 -2.58
N GLN A 50 -12.74 -22.41 -1.48
CA GLN A 50 -13.08 -21.88 -0.14
C GLN A 50 -12.11 -20.78 0.28
N MET A 51 -10.82 -20.89 -0.05
CA MET A 51 -9.83 -19.84 0.23
C MET A 51 -10.13 -18.54 -0.53
N ILE A 52 -10.62 -18.61 -1.77
CA ILE A 52 -11.08 -17.43 -2.52
C ILE A 52 -12.31 -16.81 -1.84
N MET A 53 -13.23 -17.64 -1.34
CA MET A 53 -14.42 -17.16 -0.61
C MET A 53 -14.08 -16.54 0.75
N MET A 54 -12.90 -16.85 1.32
CA MET A 54 -12.40 -16.25 2.56
C MET A 54 -11.84 -14.82 2.36
N VAL A 55 -11.72 -14.35 1.11
CA VAL A 55 -11.24 -13.00 0.82
C VAL A 55 -12.34 -11.97 1.10
N ASP A 56 -12.00 -10.97 1.92
CA ASP A 56 -12.85 -9.85 2.27
C ASP A 56 -13.07 -8.93 1.04
N GLN A 57 -14.28 -9.01 0.50
CA GLN A 57 -14.72 -8.24 -0.66
C GLN A 57 -14.86 -6.74 -0.37
N GLN A 58 -15.22 -6.36 0.87
CA GLN A 58 -15.34 -4.95 1.24
C GLN A 58 -13.97 -4.28 1.21
N ARG A 59 -12.96 -4.98 1.71
CA ARG A 59 -11.57 -4.53 1.67
C ARG A 59 -11.01 -4.41 0.25
N LEU A 60 -11.35 -5.35 -0.64
CA LEU A 60 -11.02 -5.23 -2.07
C LEU A 60 -11.70 -4.02 -2.73
N GLY A 61 -12.97 -3.76 -2.38
CA GLY A 61 -13.71 -2.59 -2.84
C GLY A 61 -13.08 -1.27 -2.38
N PHE A 62 -12.66 -1.21 -1.10
CA PHE A 62 -11.91 -0.08 -0.58
C PHE A 62 -10.59 0.12 -1.34
N ALA A 63 -9.80 -0.93 -1.55
CA ALA A 63 -8.55 -0.85 -2.30
C ALA A 63 -8.76 -0.33 -3.74
N ALA A 64 -9.83 -0.79 -4.41
CA ALA A 64 -10.20 -0.31 -5.74
C ALA A 64 -10.51 1.20 -5.74
N MET A 65 -11.31 1.67 -4.79
CA MET A 65 -11.67 3.08 -4.64
C MET A 65 -10.46 3.94 -4.29
N PHE A 66 -9.63 3.47 -3.36
CA PHE A 66 -8.39 4.16 -2.99
C PHE A 66 -7.50 4.37 -4.22
N GLY A 67 -7.29 3.30 -5.01
CA GLY A 67 -6.55 3.37 -6.26
C GLY A 67 -7.14 4.38 -7.25
N ALA A 68 -8.47 4.46 -7.34
CA ALA A 68 -9.15 5.41 -8.22
C ALA A 68 -8.94 6.87 -7.77
N ILE A 69 -9.00 7.12 -6.46
CA ILE A 69 -8.87 8.46 -5.88
C ILE A 69 -7.43 8.97 -5.95
N VAL A 70 -6.43 8.10 -5.72
CA VAL A 70 -5.03 8.52 -5.66
C VAL A 70 -4.42 8.77 -7.05
N ALA A 71 -4.92 8.09 -8.09
CA ALA A 71 -4.39 8.18 -9.44
C ALA A 71 -4.36 9.61 -10.02
N PRO A 72 -5.46 10.41 -9.96
CA PRO A 72 -5.44 11.80 -10.37
C PRO A 72 -4.33 12.62 -9.68
N GLY A 73 -4.17 12.47 -8.36
CA GLY A 73 -3.14 13.16 -7.60
C GLY A 73 -1.72 12.81 -8.07
N MET A 74 -1.47 11.52 -8.29
CA MET A 74 -0.17 11.03 -8.79
C MET A 74 0.14 11.51 -10.21
N ILE A 75 -0.87 11.63 -11.08
CA ILE A 75 -0.71 12.16 -12.43
C ILE A 75 -0.31 13.64 -12.38
N HIS A 76 -1.01 14.44 -11.55
CA HIS A 76 -0.69 15.87 -11.39
C HIS A 76 0.71 16.06 -10.80
N PHE A 77 1.06 15.29 -9.78
CA PHE A 77 2.39 15.29 -9.18
C PHE A 77 3.48 15.00 -10.22
N ARG A 78 3.33 13.93 -11.00
CA ARG A 78 4.28 13.57 -12.08
C ARG A 78 4.36 14.66 -13.15
N GLY A 79 3.23 15.28 -13.50
CA GLY A 79 3.18 16.38 -14.45
C GLY A 79 3.93 17.62 -14.00
N ILE A 80 3.77 18.02 -12.72
CA ILE A 80 4.52 19.13 -12.11
C ILE A 80 6.01 18.80 -12.09
N LEU A 81 6.36 17.59 -11.64
CA LEU A 81 7.74 17.15 -11.52
C LEU A 81 8.46 17.13 -12.88
N ALA A 82 7.79 16.63 -13.92
CA ALA A 82 8.33 16.64 -15.28
C ALA A 82 8.55 18.05 -15.84
N ARG A 83 7.71 19.03 -15.46
CA ARG A 83 7.88 20.43 -15.87
C ARG A 83 9.04 21.13 -15.16
N VAL A 84 9.26 20.82 -13.88
CA VAL A 84 10.29 21.45 -13.05
C VAL A 84 11.67 20.82 -13.31
N VAL A 85 11.73 19.49 -13.36
CA VAL A 85 12.99 18.73 -13.43
C VAL A 85 13.40 18.42 -14.87
N GLY A 86 12.43 18.28 -15.77
CA GLY A 86 12.67 17.88 -17.15
C GLY A 86 12.80 16.36 -17.34
N SER A 87 13.48 15.96 -18.41
CA SER A 87 13.61 14.53 -18.78
C SER A 87 14.69 13.82 -17.98
N ALA A 88 14.36 12.61 -17.51
CA ALA A 88 15.32 11.71 -16.86
C ALA A 88 16.29 11.03 -17.86
N HIS A 89 16.02 11.07 -19.17
CA HIS A 89 16.80 10.30 -20.14
C HIS A 89 18.25 10.80 -20.24
N GLY A 90 19.21 9.93 -19.90
CA GLY A 90 20.63 10.29 -19.90
C GLY A 90 21.03 11.36 -18.88
N ASN A 91 20.09 11.85 -18.05
CA ASN A 91 20.32 12.90 -17.08
C ASN A 91 20.20 12.35 -15.65
N THR A 92 21.35 12.08 -15.03
CA THR A 92 21.44 11.50 -13.69
C THR A 92 20.83 12.40 -12.63
N LEU A 93 21.04 13.71 -12.73
CA LEU A 93 20.49 14.68 -11.77
C LEU A 93 18.96 14.66 -11.83
N ALA A 94 18.38 14.72 -13.04
CA ALA A 94 16.92 14.66 -13.21
C ALA A 94 16.33 13.34 -12.70
N ALA A 95 16.96 12.20 -13.00
CA ALA A 95 16.53 10.90 -12.50
C ALA A 95 16.56 10.83 -10.97
N PHE A 96 17.63 11.32 -10.35
CA PHE A 96 17.77 11.37 -8.90
C PHE A 96 16.74 12.31 -8.24
N SER A 97 16.52 13.50 -8.81
CA SER A 97 15.50 14.44 -8.34
C SER A 97 14.10 13.85 -8.43
N ILE A 98 13.77 13.13 -9.51
CA ILE A 98 12.48 12.46 -9.67
C ILE A 98 12.29 11.37 -8.61
N LEU A 99 13.31 10.52 -8.41
CA LEU A 99 13.25 9.45 -7.41
C LEU A 99 13.13 10.03 -6.00
N THR A 100 13.91 11.07 -5.68
CA THR A 100 13.87 11.76 -4.40
C THR A 100 12.49 12.36 -4.14
N ALA A 101 11.91 13.04 -5.13
CA ALA A 101 10.58 13.62 -4.99
C ALA A 101 9.50 12.54 -4.77
N GLN A 102 9.60 11.42 -5.50
CA GLN A 102 8.70 10.28 -5.35
C GLN A 102 8.84 9.63 -3.95
N GLN A 103 10.07 9.45 -3.45
CA GLN A 103 10.35 8.75 -2.20
C GLN A 103 10.14 9.61 -0.94
N LEU A 104 10.40 10.90 -1.00
CA LEU A 104 10.31 11.77 0.18
C LEU A 104 8.96 12.47 0.33
N PHE A 105 8.18 12.60 -0.75
CA PHE A 105 6.91 13.32 -0.71
C PHE A 105 5.73 12.45 -1.14
N ALA A 106 5.71 12.01 -2.41
CA ALA A 106 4.51 11.36 -2.94
C ALA A 106 4.20 10.02 -2.28
N THR A 107 5.21 9.15 -2.12
CA THR A 107 5.02 7.82 -1.55
C THR A 107 4.66 7.85 -0.06
N PRO A 108 5.37 8.62 0.81
CA PRO A 108 5.00 8.73 2.21
C PRO A 108 3.58 9.28 2.41
N LEU A 109 3.21 10.33 1.68
CA LEU A 109 1.86 10.91 1.77
C LEU A 109 0.78 9.93 1.33
N MET A 110 1.02 9.21 0.23
CA MET A 110 0.09 8.18 -0.24
C MET A 110 -0.06 7.04 0.78
N LEU A 111 1.04 6.55 1.35
CA LEU A 111 1.01 5.47 2.33
C LEU A 111 0.33 5.92 3.63
N LEU A 112 0.65 7.13 4.12
CA LEU A 112 -0.01 7.69 5.29
C LEU A 112 -1.52 7.85 5.06
N PHE A 113 -1.92 8.35 3.89
CA PHE A 113 -3.32 8.46 3.52
C PHE A 113 -4.01 7.09 3.42
N TYR A 114 -3.34 6.09 2.85
CA TYR A 114 -3.84 4.71 2.78
C TYR A 114 -4.06 4.11 4.17
N HIS A 115 -3.03 4.12 5.01
CA HIS A 115 -3.09 3.51 6.34
C HIS A 115 -4.17 4.17 7.20
N ASN A 116 -4.26 5.50 7.22
CA ASN A 116 -5.32 6.20 7.94
C ASN A 116 -6.71 5.90 7.39
N SER A 117 -6.89 5.95 6.07
CA SER A 117 -8.19 5.67 5.45
C SER A 117 -8.64 4.23 5.69
N ALA A 118 -7.72 3.27 5.61
CA ALA A 118 -8.00 1.86 5.87
C ALA A 118 -8.41 1.63 7.33
N THR A 119 -7.73 2.28 8.28
CA THR A 119 -8.09 2.22 9.70
C THR A 119 -9.45 2.84 9.98
N MET A 120 -9.73 4.00 9.37
CA MET A 120 -11.02 4.69 9.50
C MET A 120 -12.18 3.84 8.96
N VAL A 121 -12.04 3.30 7.75
CA VAL A 121 -13.09 2.47 7.12
C VAL A 121 -13.37 1.19 7.91
N ARG A 122 -12.38 0.67 8.64
CA ARG A 122 -12.53 -0.50 9.50
C ARG A 122 -12.96 -0.15 10.94
N GLY A 123 -13.28 1.12 11.22
CA GLY A 123 -13.77 1.55 12.53
C GLY A 123 -12.71 1.61 13.62
N GLY A 124 -11.41 1.53 13.29
CA GLY A 124 -10.34 1.53 14.29
C GLY A 124 -10.34 2.79 15.16
N PHE A 125 -10.58 3.97 14.57
CA PHE A 125 -10.65 5.22 15.32
C PHE A 125 -11.90 5.38 16.20
N THR A 126 -12.93 4.54 15.98
CA THR A 126 -14.16 4.55 16.77
C THR A 126 -14.19 3.47 17.85
N ASP A 127 -13.21 2.56 17.86
CA ASP A 127 -13.09 1.48 18.83
C ASP A 127 -12.13 1.87 19.97
N PRO A 128 -12.63 2.07 21.20
CA PRO A 128 -11.79 2.41 22.34
C PRO A 128 -10.76 1.33 22.67
N SER A 129 -11.07 0.06 22.41
CA SER A 129 -10.16 -1.06 22.69
C SER A 129 -8.96 -1.01 21.74
N PHE A 130 -9.22 -0.73 20.45
CA PHE A 130 -8.20 -0.51 19.44
C PHE A 130 -7.29 0.68 19.77
N LEU A 131 -7.87 1.83 20.14
CA LEU A 131 -7.10 3.02 20.52
C LEU A 131 -6.24 2.75 21.77
N SER A 132 -6.80 2.03 22.75
CA SER A 132 -6.06 1.68 23.98
C SER A 132 -4.84 0.78 23.72
N ALA A 133 -4.94 -0.13 22.74
CA ALA A 133 -3.87 -1.05 22.38
C ALA A 133 -2.65 -0.32 21.77
N HIS A 134 -2.89 0.82 21.13
CA HIS A 134 -1.88 1.64 20.48
C HIS A 134 -1.38 2.81 21.34
N GLU A 135 -2.04 3.09 22.46
CA GLU A 135 -1.63 4.17 23.36
C GLU A 135 -0.32 3.81 24.07
N THR A 136 0.70 4.66 23.92
CA THR A 136 2.03 4.47 24.53
C THR A 136 2.32 5.47 25.65
N SER A 137 1.49 6.51 25.81
CA SER A 137 1.61 7.51 26.87
C SER A 137 1.05 6.98 28.18
N MET A 138 1.89 6.92 29.21
CA MET A 138 1.50 6.53 30.57
C MET A 138 0.42 7.47 31.13
N ILE A 139 0.48 8.77 30.82
CA ILE A 139 -0.49 9.77 31.28
C ILE A 139 -1.86 9.55 30.64
N ALA A 140 -1.90 9.22 29.34
CA ALA A 140 -3.13 8.92 28.62
C ALA A 140 -3.80 7.64 29.13
N ARG A 141 -3.00 6.59 29.39
CA ARG A 141 -3.46 5.33 30.01
C ARG A 141 -4.04 5.55 31.41
N LEU A 142 -3.37 6.34 32.26
CA LEU A 142 -3.86 6.65 33.61
C LEU A 142 -5.15 7.46 33.62
N ARG A 143 -5.39 8.28 32.59
CA ARG A 143 -6.59 9.12 32.47
C ARG A 143 -7.72 8.46 31.66
N GLY A 144 -7.50 7.27 31.09
CA GLY A 144 -8.49 6.58 30.24
C GLY A 144 -8.89 7.36 28.99
N ARG A 145 -8.02 8.25 28.49
CA ARG A 145 -8.28 9.06 27.28
C ARG A 145 -7.35 8.58 26.17
N TYR A 146 -7.92 7.88 25.20
CA TYR A 146 -7.18 7.35 24.05
C TYR A 146 -7.48 8.22 22.82
N ASP A 147 -6.43 8.63 22.12
CA ASP A 147 -6.52 9.55 20.98
C ASP A 147 -6.09 8.85 19.68
N ALA A 148 -6.69 9.26 18.55
CA ALA A 148 -6.30 8.85 17.21
C ALA A 148 -4.80 9.14 16.94
N MET A 149 -4.25 10.16 17.60
CA MET A 149 -2.82 10.50 17.55
C MET A 149 -1.90 9.31 17.91
N ALA A 150 -2.32 8.40 18.80
CA ALA A 150 -1.53 7.22 19.15
C ALA A 150 -1.38 6.26 17.96
N VAL A 151 -2.46 6.09 17.19
CA VAL A 151 -2.49 5.27 15.97
C VAL A 151 -1.71 5.95 14.84
N GLU A 152 -1.85 7.27 14.67
CA GLU A 152 -1.07 8.02 13.68
C GLU A 152 0.43 7.94 13.97
N ARG A 153 0.82 8.07 15.25
CA ARG A 153 2.20 7.89 15.69
C ARG A 153 2.72 6.49 15.37
N ARG A 154 1.91 5.46 15.63
CA ARG A 154 2.23 4.07 15.25
C ARG A 154 2.45 3.93 13.76
N ILE A 155 1.56 4.50 12.93
CA ILE A 155 1.69 4.50 11.48
C ILE A 155 3.01 5.14 11.07
N ALA A 156 3.31 6.33 11.58
CA ALA A 156 4.49 7.10 11.20
C ALA A 156 5.82 6.44 11.62
N ILE A 157 5.87 5.84 12.81
CA ILE A 157 7.12 5.32 13.38
C ILE A 157 7.36 3.85 13.00
N ASP A 158 6.33 3.00 13.04
CA ASP A 158 6.54 1.55 12.93
C ASP A 158 6.19 1.00 11.54
N ILE A 159 5.19 1.58 10.86
CA ILE A 159 4.63 1.03 9.61
C ILE A 159 5.19 1.72 8.37
N LEU A 160 5.21 3.05 8.38
CA LEU A 160 5.63 3.86 7.24
C LEU A 160 7.08 3.57 6.81
N PRO A 161 8.07 3.42 7.72
CA PRO A 161 9.45 3.16 7.30
C PRO A 161 9.61 1.86 6.52
N GLN A 162 8.90 0.80 6.94
CA GLN A 162 9.01 -0.51 6.29
C GLN A 162 8.38 -0.52 4.90
N THR A 163 7.17 0.03 4.79
CA THR A 163 6.43 0.12 3.52
C THR A 163 7.10 1.09 2.54
N LEU A 164 7.72 2.15 3.06
CA LEU A 164 8.51 3.10 2.27
C LEU A 164 9.80 2.47 1.77
N LEU A 165 10.55 1.75 2.61
CA LEU A 165 11.75 1.05 2.19
C LEU A 165 11.45 0.03 1.09
N ALA A 166 10.37 -0.77 1.25
CA ALA A 166 9.93 -1.71 0.22
C ALA A 166 9.55 -1.04 -1.11
N SER A 167 9.10 0.22 -1.08
CA SER A 167 8.73 0.96 -2.28
C SER A 167 9.91 1.25 -3.20
N TRP A 168 11.16 1.22 -2.69
CA TRP A 168 12.36 1.37 -3.51
C TRP A 168 12.47 0.28 -4.56
N CYS A 169 12.06 -0.96 -4.24
CA CYS A 169 12.01 -2.07 -5.18
C CYS A 169 11.04 -1.84 -6.35
N VAL A 170 10.18 -0.83 -6.26
CA VAL A 170 9.24 -0.44 -7.31
C VAL A 170 9.75 0.77 -8.07
N PHE A 171 10.05 1.86 -7.36
CA PHE A 171 10.31 3.15 -7.99
C PHE A 171 11.73 3.28 -8.53
N LEU A 172 12.74 2.66 -7.90
CA LEU A 172 14.11 2.69 -8.40
C LEU A 172 14.23 2.01 -9.78
N PRO A 173 13.71 0.78 -10.01
CA PRO A 173 13.72 0.18 -11.34
C PRO A 173 12.97 0.99 -12.40
N GLN A 174 11.87 1.64 -12.03
CA GLN A 174 11.10 2.48 -12.95
C GLN A 174 11.87 3.74 -13.39
N VAL A 175 12.52 4.40 -12.44
CA VAL A 175 13.36 5.57 -12.73
C VAL A 175 14.58 5.17 -13.54
N LEU A 176 15.25 4.06 -13.19
CA LEU A 176 16.38 3.54 -13.95
C LEU A 176 15.98 3.17 -15.38
N HIS A 177 14.82 2.53 -15.57
CA HIS A 177 14.30 2.24 -16.89
C HIS A 177 14.06 3.53 -17.71
N SER A 178 13.48 4.55 -17.08
CA SER A 178 13.22 5.85 -17.71
C SER A 178 14.51 6.57 -18.08
N TYR A 179 15.54 6.49 -17.22
CA TYR A 179 16.87 6.99 -17.48
C TYR A 179 17.50 6.32 -18.72
N MET A 180 17.48 4.98 -18.78
CA MET A 180 18.10 4.22 -19.86
C MET A 180 17.34 4.28 -21.20
N ARG A 181 16.01 4.30 -21.16
CA ARG A 181 15.17 4.12 -22.36
C ARG A 181 14.38 5.36 -22.77
N GLY A 182 14.40 6.42 -21.97
CA GLY A 182 13.69 7.67 -22.23
C GLY A 182 12.16 7.55 -22.25
N ARG A 183 11.63 6.44 -21.74
CA ARG A 183 10.19 6.13 -21.72
C ARG A 183 9.80 5.49 -20.41
N SER A 184 8.53 5.69 -20.02
CA SER A 184 7.97 5.02 -18.85
C SER A 184 7.88 3.51 -19.07
N LEU A 185 8.00 2.76 -17.97
CA LEU A 185 7.80 1.32 -17.98
C LEU A 185 6.36 1.00 -18.39
N ARG A 186 6.17 0.06 -19.32
CA ARG A 186 4.81 -0.32 -19.78
C ARG A 186 3.99 -0.83 -18.59
N SER A 187 2.69 -0.50 -18.57
CA SER A 187 1.77 -0.80 -17.46
C SER A 187 1.83 -2.26 -16.98
N ARG A 188 1.96 -3.23 -17.90
CA ARG A 188 2.05 -4.66 -17.53
C ARG A 188 3.29 -4.99 -16.69
N TYR A 189 4.45 -4.45 -17.05
CA TYR A 189 5.68 -4.65 -16.28
C TYR A 189 5.68 -3.84 -14.99
N ALA A 190 5.07 -2.66 -15.00
CA ALA A 190 4.87 -1.87 -13.79
C ALA A 190 3.98 -2.62 -12.77
N ALA A 191 2.94 -3.32 -13.24
CA ALA A 191 2.08 -4.14 -12.37
C ALA A 191 2.88 -5.24 -11.63
N CYS A 192 3.85 -5.88 -12.28
CA CYS A 192 4.71 -6.89 -11.65
C CYS A 192 5.52 -6.35 -10.48
N LEU A 193 5.83 -5.05 -10.46
CA LEU A 193 6.52 -4.40 -9.35
C LEU A 193 5.54 -3.89 -8.30
N HIS A 194 4.45 -3.25 -8.74
CA HIS A 194 3.50 -2.63 -7.83
C HIS A 194 2.65 -3.65 -7.06
N ILE A 195 2.17 -4.74 -7.68
CA ILE A 195 1.29 -5.70 -7.02
C ILE A 195 1.94 -6.32 -5.78
N PRO A 196 3.18 -6.85 -5.82
CA PRO A 196 3.84 -7.38 -4.63
C PRO A 196 4.07 -6.32 -3.54
N TRP A 197 4.42 -5.09 -3.93
CA TRP A 197 4.60 -4.01 -2.96
C TRP A 197 3.29 -3.62 -2.29
N LEU A 198 2.20 -3.49 -3.05
CA LEU A 198 0.88 -3.19 -2.49
C LEU A 198 0.34 -4.35 -1.65
N ALA A 199 0.66 -5.60 -2.00
CA ALA A 199 0.39 -6.74 -1.14
C ALA A 199 1.15 -6.62 0.19
N TYR A 200 2.42 -6.22 0.16
CA TYR A 200 3.19 -5.98 1.38
C TYR A 200 2.61 -4.83 2.23
N VAL A 201 2.23 -3.72 1.60
CA VAL A 201 1.56 -2.59 2.29
C VAL A 201 0.27 -3.03 2.97
N SER A 202 -0.54 -3.82 2.25
CA SER A 202 -1.80 -4.35 2.74
C SER A 202 -1.62 -5.38 3.87
N TYR A 203 -0.60 -6.24 3.76
CA TYR A 203 -0.19 -7.18 4.80
C TYR A 203 0.23 -6.43 6.07
N VAL A 204 1.16 -5.47 5.97
CA VAL A 204 1.63 -4.68 7.13
C VAL A 204 0.47 -3.95 7.80
N GLN A 205 -0.45 -3.35 7.04
CA GLN A 205 -1.66 -2.72 7.59
C GLN A 205 -2.50 -3.70 8.41
N SER A 206 -2.55 -4.97 8.03
CA SER A 206 -3.44 -5.96 8.65
C SER A 206 -2.79 -6.79 9.74
N THR A 207 -1.47 -6.75 9.87
CA THR A 207 -0.75 -7.51 10.91
C THR A 207 -0.08 -6.62 11.95
N MET A 208 0.26 -5.37 11.59
CA MET A 208 0.99 -4.46 12.49
C MET A 208 0.13 -3.33 13.06
N LEU A 209 -1.06 -3.12 12.50
CA LEU A 209 -1.98 -2.06 12.92
C LEU A 209 -3.34 -2.59 13.37
N LEU A 210 -3.93 -3.52 12.62
CA LEU A 210 -5.23 -4.14 12.89
C LEU A 210 -5.04 -5.59 13.37
#